data_AF-A0A9D2UYD4-F1
#
_entry.id   AF-A0A9D2UYD4-F1
#
_cell.length_a   1.000
_cell.length_b   1.000
_cell.length_c   1.000
_cell.angle_alpha   90.00
_cell.angle_beta   90.00
_cell.angle_gamma   90.00
#
_symmetry.space_group_name_H-M   'P 1'
#
loop_
_entity.id
_entity.type
_entity.pdbx_description
1 polymer ?
#
loop_
_entity_poly.entity_id
_entity_poly.type
_entity_poly.pdbx_seq_one_letter_code
_entity_poly.pdbx_strand_id
1 'polypeptide(L)'
;MKEERKRELLAYLVPRLEREHFKRGGFAAGRLEQLLRRAEAPNASTEDLWLAFRGLVNVREVVPAYEALLAAQDELLQGMIAEAGITQVADTQPAPEFRGIPSGRIRLWRGDITTLAADAIVNAASSGMTGCWAPLHYCIDNRSIR
;
A
#
# COMPACT_ATOMS: atom_id res chain seq x y z
N MET A 1 -1.71 5.65 13.66
CA MET A 1 -0.92 4.78 14.55
C MET A 1 0.18 5.63 15.22
N LYS A 2 0.75 5.24 16.36
CA LYS A 2 1.94 5.95 16.87
C LYS A 2 3.14 5.63 15.97
N GLU A 3 3.98 6.63 15.68
CA GLU A 3 5.17 6.48 14.82
C GLU A 3 6.11 5.37 15.29
N GLU A 4 6.29 5.21 16.60
CA GLU A 4 7.10 4.14 17.20
C GLU A 4 6.58 2.75 16.82
N ARG A 5 5.27 2.52 16.92
CA ARG A 5 4.65 1.24 16.56
C ARG A 5 4.73 0.94 15.07
N LYS A 6 4.56 1.98 14.23
CA LYS A 6 4.73 1.89 12.77
C LYS A 6 6.14 1.42 12.43
N ARG A 7 7.14 2.03 13.08
CA ARG A 7 8.55 1.64 12.94
C ARG A 7 8.82 0.22 13.40
N GLU A 8 8.27 -0.22 14.54
CA GLU A 8 8.41 -1.59 15.04
C GLU A 8 7.88 -2.63 14.05
N LEU A 9 6.67 -2.42 13.54
CA LEU A 9 6.03 -3.32 12.56
C LEU A 9 6.86 -3.37 11.26
N LEU A 10 7.34 -2.23 10.78
CA LEU A 10 8.19 -2.17 9.60
C LEU A 10 9.54 -2.86 9.80
N ALA A 11 10.20 -2.64 10.94
CA ALA A 11 11.43 -3.33 11.32
C ALA A 11 11.22 -4.85 11.48
N TYR A 12 10.01 -5.29 11.80
CA TYR A 12 9.63 -6.70 11.80
C TYR A 12 9.40 -7.26 10.38
N LEU A 13 8.68 -6.53 9.53
CA LEU A 13 8.21 -6.97 8.21
C LEU A 13 9.35 -6.97 7.17
N VAL A 14 10.11 -5.88 7.06
CA VAL A 14 11.11 -5.69 5.98
C VAL A 14 12.14 -6.83 5.94
N PRO A 15 12.82 -7.20 7.04
CA PRO A 15 13.82 -8.28 6.98
C PRO A 15 13.21 -9.66 6.70
N ARG A 16 11.92 -9.86 7.01
CA ARG A 16 11.23 -11.13 6.73
C ARG A 16 10.88 -11.26 5.25
N LEU A 17 10.32 -10.20 4.68
CA LEU A 17 10.01 -10.13 3.26
C LEU A 17 11.28 -10.20 2.40
N GLU A 18 12.34 -9.52 2.82
CA GLU A 18 13.64 -9.58 2.15
C GLU A 18 14.24 -11.00 2.17
N ARG A 19 14.25 -11.65 3.34
CA ARG A 19 14.71 -13.04 3.43
C ARG A 19 13.85 -13.97 2.58
N GLU A 20 12.54 -13.78 2.53
CA GLU A 20 11.65 -14.57 1.67
C GLU A 20 11.97 -14.37 0.19
N HIS A 21 12.14 -13.11 -0.24
CA HIS A 21 12.50 -12.74 -1.61
C HIS A 21 13.78 -13.45 -2.07
N PHE A 22 14.86 -13.35 -1.30
CA PHE A 22 16.13 -13.97 -1.66
C PHE A 22 16.10 -15.50 -1.56
N LYS A 23 15.40 -16.07 -0.57
CA LYS A 23 15.25 -17.54 -0.47
C LYS A 23 14.54 -18.15 -1.68
N ARG A 24 13.71 -17.36 -2.37
CA ARG A 24 13.00 -17.78 -3.59
C ARG A 24 13.79 -17.50 -4.87
N GLY A 25 15.04 -17.04 -4.77
CA GLY A 25 15.87 -16.70 -5.93
C GLY A 25 15.57 -15.32 -6.51
N GLY A 26 14.75 -14.51 -5.84
CA GLY A 26 14.58 -13.10 -6.18
C GLY A 26 15.90 -12.36 -6.04
N PHE A 27 16.21 -11.47 -6.98
CA PHE A 27 17.38 -10.60 -6.91
C PHE A 27 16.94 -9.16 -6.65
N ALA A 28 17.78 -8.38 -5.97
CA ALA A 28 17.56 -6.96 -5.80
C ALA A 28 18.33 -6.22 -6.88
N ALA A 29 17.62 -5.48 -7.74
CA ALA A 29 18.24 -4.64 -8.76
C ALA A 29 17.58 -3.26 -8.83
N GLY A 30 18.35 -2.28 -9.30
CA GLY A 30 17.88 -0.93 -9.54
C GLY A 30 17.24 -0.30 -8.31
N ARG A 31 15.96 0.04 -8.41
CA ARG A 31 15.25 0.74 -7.33
C ARG A 31 15.11 -0.10 -6.07
N LEU A 32 14.80 -1.41 -6.18
CA LEU A 32 14.65 -2.26 -5.00
C LEU A 32 15.94 -2.33 -4.18
N GLU A 33 17.07 -2.51 -4.87
CA GLU A 33 18.39 -2.55 -4.25
C GLU A 33 18.74 -1.26 -3.49
N GLN A 34 18.37 -0.09 -4.04
CA GLN A 34 18.55 1.19 -3.36
C GLN A 34 17.69 1.33 -2.10
N LEU A 35 16.47 0.79 -2.11
CA LEU A 35 15.56 0.83 -0.97
C LEU A 35 16.06 -0.06 0.17
N LEU A 36 16.49 -1.28 -0.14
CA LEU A 36 17.02 -2.21 0.86
C LEU A 36 18.27 -1.65 1.54
N ARG A 37 19.22 -1.09 0.77
CA ARG A 37 20.40 -0.42 1.34
C ARG A 37 20.07 0.70 2.33
N ARG A 38 19.00 1.47 2.07
CA ARG A 38 18.58 2.54 2.98
C ARG A 38 17.92 1.99 4.24
N ALA A 39 17.12 0.94 4.10
CA ALA A 39 16.47 0.26 5.22
C ALA A 39 17.47 -0.46 6.15
N GLU A 40 18.60 -0.93 5.62
CA GLU A 40 19.68 -1.56 6.40
C GLU A 40 20.59 -0.56 7.12
N ALA A 41 20.50 0.73 6.80
CA ALA A 41 21.34 1.74 7.44
C ALA A 41 21.09 1.80 8.96
N PRO A 42 22.13 1.98 9.80
CA PRO A 42 21.96 2.02 11.26
C PRO A 42 20.95 3.07 11.76
N ASN A 43 20.75 4.12 10.97
CA ASN A 43 19.84 5.23 11.23
C ASN A 43 18.67 5.29 10.23
N ALA A 44 18.30 4.17 9.61
CA ALA A 44 17.19 4.10 8.66
C ALA A 44 15.93 4.74 9.25
N SER A 45 15.30 5.65 8.50
CA SER A 45 14.06 6.30 8.94
C SER A 45 12.86 5.36 8.83
N THR A 46 11.74 5.71 9.49
CA THR A 46 10.47 4.98 9.29
C THR A 46 10.03 5.03 7.83
N GLU A 47 10.30 6.13 7.13
CA GLU A 47 10.03 6.28 5.69
C GLU A 47 10.91 5.35 4.85
N ASP A 48 12.20 5.21 5.15
CA ASP A 48 13.08 4.28 4.42
C ASP A 48 12.58 2.83 4.56
N LEU A 49 12.19 2.43 5.78
CA LEU A 49 11.61 1.11 6.02
C LEU A 49 10.27 0.94 5.29
N TRP A 50 9.42 1.97 5.29
CA TRP A 50 8.15 1.95 4.57
C TRP A 50 8.34 1.79 3.05
N LEU A 51 9.27 2.54 2.46
CA LEU A 51 9.57 2.43 1.04
C LEU A 51 10.16 1.06 0.69
N ALA A 52 11.03 0.50 1.53
CA ALA A 52 11.55 -0.86 1.36
C ALA A 52 10.44 -1.90 1.46
N PHE A 53 9.55 -1.80 2.45
CA PHE A 53 8.36 -2.66 2.58
C PHE A 53 7.52 -2.63 1.30
N ARG A 54 7.17 -1.43 0.79
CA ARG A 54 6.41 -1.30 -0.46
C ARG A 54 7.14 -1.92 -1.65
N GLY A 55 8.44 -1.68 -1.77
CA GLY A 55 9.25 -2.25 -2.83
C GLY A 55 9.26 -3.78 -2.80
N LEU A 56 9.41 -4.37 -1.61
CA LEU A 56 9.41 -5.82 -1.40
C LEU A 56 8.03 -6.43 -1.70
N VAL A 57 6.94 -5.81 -1.24
CA VAL A 57 5.58 -6.29 -1.53
C VAL A 57 5.26 -6.19 -3.02
N ASN A 58 5.77 -5.18 -3.74
CA ASN A 58 5.59 -5.08 -5.19
C ASN A 58 6.21 -6.26 -5.94
N VAL A 59 7.37 -6.73 -5.52
CA VAL A 59 8.09 -7.82 -6.22
C VAL A 59 7.80 -9.20 -5.64
N ARG A 60 6.97 -9.28 -4.60
CA ARG A 60 6.67 -10.54 -3.92
C ARG A 60 5.83 -11.43 -4.82
N GLU A 61 6.27 -12.67 -5.00
CA GLU A 61 5.52 -13.68 -5.73
C GLU A 61 4.16 -13.99 -5.06
N VAL A 62 3.19 -14.43 -5.87
CA VAL A 62 1.86 -14.85 -5.39
C VAL A 62 1.96 -16.21 -4.72
N VAL A 63 2.37 -16.18 -3.45
CA VAL A 63 2.58 -17.37 -2.62
C VAL A 63 1.98 -17.15 -1.24
N PRO A 64 1.55 -18.22 -0.56
CA PRO A 64 1.02 -18.12 0.79
C PRO A 64 1.98 -17.37 1.71
N ALA A 65 1.42 -16.48 2.55
CA ALA A 65 2.15 -15.76 3.59
C ALA A 65 1.89 -16.41 4.94
N TYR A 66 2.85 -16.31 5.85
CA TYR A 66 2.70 -16.77 7.23
C TYR A 66 1.70 -15.88 7.98
N GLU A 67 0.87 -16.47 8.86
CA GLU A 67 -0.15 -15.74 9.61
C GLU A 67 0.41 -14.56 10.41
N ALA A 68 1.58 -14.72 11.04
CA ALA A 68 2.22 -13.63 11.78
C ALA A 68 2.67 -12.46 10.90
N LEU A 69 3.03 -12.74 9.64
CA LEU A 69 3.35 -11.69 8.66
C LEU A 69 2.09 -10.93 8.25
N LEU A 70 1.00 -11.66 8.00
CA LEU A 70 -0.30 -11.08 7.69
C LEU A 70 -0.81 -10.22 8.84
N ALA A 71 -0.78 -10.72 10.08
CA ALA A 71 -1.25 -9.97 11.25
C ALA A 71 -0.46 -8.67 11.46
N ALA A 72 0.87 -8.69 11.30
CA ALA A 72 1.69 -7.50 11.41
C ALA A 72 1.46 -6.51 10.26
N GLN A 73 1.24 -7.02 9.04
CA GLN A 73 0.89 -6.21 7.88
C GLN A 73 -0.47 -5.55 8.06
N ASP A 74 -1.49 -6.31 8.49
CA ASP A 74 -2.84 -5.83 8.71
C ASP A 74 -2.85 -4.73 9.78
N GLU A 75 -2.13 -4.95 10.89
CA GLU A 75 -1.99 -3.93 11.94
C GLU A 75 -1.37 -2.64 11.38
N LEU A 76 -0.28 -2.75 10.60
CA LEU A 76 0.39 -1.62 10.00
C LEU A 76 -0.53 -0.83 9.07
N LEU A 77 -1.12 -1.50 8.07
CA LEU A 77 -1.92 -0.85 7.02
C LEU A 77 -3.22 -0.27 7.60
N GLN A 78 -3.95 -1.04 8.42
CA GLN A 78 -5.17 -0.54 9.07
C GLN A 78 -4.86 0.65 9.99
N GLY A 79 -3.76 0.61 10.73
CA GLY A 79 -3.37 1.71 11.60
C GLY A 79 -2.89 2.95 10.84
N MET A 80 -2.37 2.80 9.62
CA MET A 80 -2.04 3.90 8.70
C MET A 80 -3.28 4.52 8.08
N ILE A 81 -4.23 3.70 7.63
CA ILE A 81 -5.54 4.15 7.12
C ILE A 81 -6.29 4.93 8.21
N ALA A 82 -6.34 4.39 9.44
CA ALA A 82 -6.99 5.05 10.58
C ALA A 82 -6.32 6.39 10.95
N GLU A 83 -5.00 6.50 10.78
CA GLU A 83 -4.24 7.75 10.99
C GLU A 83 -4.53 8.81 9.93
N ALA A 84 -4.62 8.39 8.66
CA ALA A 84 -4.95 9.27 7.54
C ALA A 84 -6.38 9.81 7.64
N GLY A 85 -7.27 9.08 8.32
CA GLY A 85 -8.67 9.44 8.53
C GLY A 85 -9.56 8.99 7.38
N ILE A 86 -10.77 8.56 7.71
CA ILE A 86 -11.75 8.03 6.75
C ILE A 86 -12.68 9.15 6.28
N THR A 87 -12.84 9.28 4.96
CA THR A 87 -13.84 10.16 4.34
C THR A 87 -15.11 9.39 4.05
N GLN A 88 -16.26 9.85 4.53
CA GLN A 88 -17.54 9.24 4.17
C GLN A 88 -17.98 9.72 2.78
N VAL A 89 -18.56 8.83 1.98
CA VAL A 89 -19.13 9.22 0.67
C VAL A 89 -20.16 10.34 0.82
N ALA A 90 -20.94 10.33 1.91
CA ALA A 90 -21.93 11.35 2.22
C ALA A 90 -21.34 12.77 2.29
N ASP A 91 -20.10 12.90 2.77
CA ASP A 91 -19.40 14.18 2.98
C ASP A 91 -18.78 14.75 1.69
N THR A 92 -18.81 13.99 0.59
CA THR A 92 -18.25 14.41 -0.70
C THR A 92 -19.21 15.28 -1.50
N GLN A 93 -18.70 16.04 -2.48
CA GLN A 93 -19.52 16.95 -3.28
C GLN A 93 -20.37 16.18 -4.32
N PRO A 94 -21.71 16.25 -4.27
CA PRO A 94 -22.56 15.71 -5.31
C PRO A 94 -22.40 16.50 -6.61
N ALA A 95 -22.33 15.78 -7.72
CA ALA A 95 -22.43 16.38 -9.04
C ALA A 95 -23.89 16.83 -9.29
N PRO A 96 -24.09 17.89 -10.10
CA PRO A 96 -25.43 18.26 -10.56
C PRO A 96 -26.05 17.13 -11.39
N GLU A 97 -27.36 17.23 -11.65
CA GLU A 97 -28.03 16.32 -12.55
C GLU A 97 -27.33 16.28 -13.92
N PHE A 98 -27.09 15.07 -14.44
CA PHE A 98 -26.38 14.88 -15.69
C PHE A 98 -26.99 13.74 -16.49
N ARG A 99 -27.42 14.00 -17.73
CA ARG A 99 -28.00 13.01 -18.65
C ARG A 99 -29.16 12.20 -18.02
N GLY A 100 -30.03 12.88 -17.27
CA GLY A 100 -31.17 12.25 -16.57
C GLY A 100 -30.79 11.45 -15.32
N ILE A 101 -29.53 11.51 -14.87
CA ILE A 101 -29.07 10.94 -13.61
C ILE A 101 -29.31 11.97 -12.49
N PRO A 102 -30.17 11.69 -11.49
CA PRO A 102 -30.45 12.63 -10.41
C PRO A 102 -29.20 13.04 -9.64
N SER A 103 -29.20 14.28 -9.12
CA SER A 103 -28.17 14.77 -8.21
C SER A 103 -27.96 13.80 -7.02
N GLY A 104 -26.70 13.65 -6.60
CA GLY A 104 -26.31 12.76 -5.50
C GLY A 104 -25.98 11.31 -5.90
N ARG A 105 -26.30 10.89 -7.13
CA ARG A 105 -25.88 9.57 -7.69
C ARG A 105 -24.44 9.57 -8.18
N ILE A 106 -23.92 10.72 -8.58
CA ILE A 106 -22.53 10.94 -8.98
C ILE A 106 -21.96 11.98 -8.04
N ARG A 107 -20.73 11.77 -7.57
CA ARG A 107 -20.00 12.68 -6.69
C ARG A 107 -18.60 12.89 -7.24
N LEU A 108 -18.07 14.10 -7.11
CA LEU A 108 -16.69 14.41 -7.41
C LEU A 108 -15.93 14.54 -6.08
N TRP A 109 -14.84 13.80 -5.96
CA TRP A 109 -14.01 13.81 -4.77
C TRP A 109 -12.54 13.78 -5.14
N ARG A 110 -11.74 14.52 -4.37
CA ARG A 110 -10.28 14.59 -4.50
C ARG A 110 -9.66 14.19 -3.17
N GLY A 111 -9.07 13.01 -3.12
CA GLY A 111 -8.41 12.47 -1.93
C GLY A 111 -7.63 11.20 -2.25
N ASP A 112 -7.17 10.49 -1.21
CA ASP A 112 -6.50 9.19 -1.33
C ASP A 112 -7.56 8.08 -1.33
N ILE A 113 -7.72 7.35 -2.43
CA ILE A 113 -8.83 6.41 -2.62
C ILE A 113 -8.91 5.31 -1.54
N THR A 114 -7.78 5.00 -0.87
CA THR A 114 -7.75 4.02 0.22
C THR A 114 -8.41 4.51 1.51
N THR A 115 -8.78 5.79 1.59
CA THR A 115 -9.45 6.39 2.74
C THR A 115 -10.92 6.74 2.50
N LEU A 116 -11.47 6.39 1.33
CA LEU A 116 -12.89 6.59 1.04
C LEU A 116 -13.72 5.41 1.55
N ALA A 117 -14.67 5.67 2.45
CA ALA A 117 -15.64 4.67 2.89
C ALA A 117 -16.70 4.43 1.82
N ALA A 118 -16.39 3.56 0.87
CA ALA A 118 -17.29 3.10 -0.19
C ALA A 118 -17.44 1.57 -0.13
N ASP A 119 -18.55 1.05 -0.65
CA ASP A 119 -18.80 -0.40 -0.70
C ASP A 119 -17.80 -1.13 -1.60
N ALA A 120 -17.33 -0.45 -2.65
CA ALA A 120 -16.32 -0.96 -3.57
C ALA A 120 -15.50 0.18 -4.17
N ILE A 121 -14.25 -0.10 -4.48
CA ILE A 121 -13.36 0.75 -5.28
C ILE A 121 -12.96 0.00 -6.55
N VAL A 122 -12.79 0.73 -7.65
CA VAL A 122 -12.35 0.15 -8.93
C VAL A 122 -10.85 0.35 -9.08
N ASN A 123 -10.11 -0.75 -9.23
CA ASN A 123 -8.68 -0.72 -9.54
C ASN A 123 -8.46 -0.88 -11.07
N ALA A 124 -7.51 -0.14 -11.64
CA ALA A 124 -7.08 -0.35 -13.03
C ALA A 124 -5.94 -1.39 -13.05
N ALA A 125 -6.33 -2.66 -12.96
CA ALA A 125 -5.42 -3.79 -12.87
C ALA A 125 -4.65 -4.04 -14.18
N SER A 126 -3.42 -4.55 -14.04
CA SER A 126 -2.69 -5.15 -15.15
C SER A 126 -3.32 -6.47 -15.62
N SER A 127 -3.01 -6.91 -16.85
CA SER A 127 -3.55 -8.16 -17.43
C SER A 127 -3.16 -9.42 -16.66
N GLY A 128 -2.09 -9.36 -15.85
CA GLY A 128 -1.69 -10.47 -14.99
C GLY A 128 -2.56 -10.62 -13.73
N MET A 129 -3.35 -9.59 -13.35
CA MET A 129 -4.19 -9.58 -12.16
C MET A 129 -3.45 -9.84 -10.83
N THR A 130 -2.14 -9.59 -10.78
CA THR A 130 -1.30 -9.76 -9.57
C THR A 130 -0.73 -8.43 -9.06
N GLY A 131 -1.35 -7.30 -9.44
CA GLY A 131 -0.86 -5.97 -9.09
C GLY A 131 0.32 -5.50 -9.94
N CYS A 132 1.03 -4.48 -9.43
CA CYS A 132 2.18 -3.88 -10.08
C CYS A 132 3.51 -4.39 -9.50
N TRP A 133 4.35 -4.95 -10.38
CA TRP A 133 5.66 -5.52 -10.04
C TRP A 133 6.80 -4.51 -10.04
N ALA A 134 6.55 -3.26 -10.42
CA ALA A 134 7.57 -2.22 -10.49
C ALA A 134 7.63 -1.47 -9.14
N PRO A 135 8.74 -1.58 -8.37
CA PRO A 135 8.85 -0.95 -7.06
C PRO A 135 8.52 0.54 -7.12
N LEU A 136 7.60 1.00 -6.26
CA LEU A 136 7.19 2.41 -6.15
C LEU A 136 6.69 3.05 -7.47
N HIS A 137 6.25 2.24 -8.45
CA HIS A 137 5.66 2.79 -9.67
C HIS A 137 4.38 3.58 -9.36
N TYR A 138 4.23 4.74 -9.99
CA TYR A 138 3.15 5.69 -9.71
C TYR A 138 1.86 5.36 -10.48
N CYS A 139 1.43 4.11 -10.44
CA CYS A 139 0.15 3.66 -11.01
C CYS A 139 -0.87 3.39 -9.90
N ILE A 140 -2.16 3.39 -10.25
CA ILE A 140 -3.23 3.13 -9.29
C ILE A 140 -3.15 1.71 -8.71
N ASP A 141 -2.75 0.73 -9.52
CA ASP A 141 -2.56 -0.68 -9.14
C ASP A 141 -1.52 -0.87 -8.03
N ASN A 142 -0.54 0.05 -7.92
CA ASN A 142 0.43 0.07 -6.82
C ASN A 142 -0.02 0.97 -5.64
N ARG A 143 -0.77 2.03 -5.91
CA ARG A 143 -1.17 3.01 -4.89
C ARG A 143 -2.27 2.49 -3.98
N SER A 144 -3.13 1.61 -4.48
CA SER A 144 -4.16 0.95 -3.68
C SER A 144 -3.60 0.01 -2.61
N ILE A 145 -2.29 -0.27 -2.63
CA ILE A 145 -1.55 -1.05 -1.61
C ILE A 145 -1.08 -0.10 -0.48
N ARG A 146 -2.01 0.62 0.13
CA ARG A 146 -1.76 1.51 1.27
C ARG A 146 -2.71 1.19 2.40
#